data_AF-A0A522YZA1-F1
#
_entry.id   AF-A0A522YZA1-F1
#
_cell.length_a   1.000
_cell.length_b   1.000
_cell.length_c   1.000
_cell.angle_alpha   90.00
_cell.angle_beta   90.00
_cell.angle_gamma   90.00
#
_symmetry.space_group_name_H-M   'P 1'
#
loop_
_entity.id
_entity.type
_entity.pdbx_description
1 polymer ?
#
loop_
_entity_poly.entity_id
_entity_poly.type
_entity_poly.pdbx_seq_one_letter_code
_entity_poly.pdbx_strand_id
1 'polypeptide(L)'
;MTTVTLLAALLALPASAQVGVQYAASAPELPTTPAAPQATALVDETDKLNDALSNPAVTQDELHGRAGNLFGNILRPESSAVGNVDLRGWEKPDLETSGNVEGLVDKSGNTIAEAKFKTNAEAPPAPELVDAWLYGRELHKDGMMGYDQDDKLDKGTLGAFLYTKTAALGVLFNKKFKDVQRWVGDQFAAATAVHESAHARDHAAGELNAKEVKKGEQQAFQTEYKYLRLVDPTGQKLAYARVNLCSPSSVAPKVACDYVTHLAKISWYGEKGDWDGLVTSLGYQDNPAHDHQHEPGRPDHD
;
A
#
# COMPACT_ATOMS: atom_id res chain seq x y z
N MET A 1 5.39 -31.28 -18.26
CA MET A 1 4.33 -30.64 -17.45
C MET A 1 4.82 -29.24 -17.09
N THR A 2 3.98 -28.23 -17.18
CA THR A 2 4.35 -26.83 -16.90
C THR A 2 3.95 -26.48 -15.49
N THR A 3 4.92 -26.19 -14.62
CA THR A 3 4.65 -25.74 -13.25
C THR A 3 4.14 -24.31 -13.29
N VAL A 4 2.94 -24.07 -12.76
CA VAL A 4 2.42 -22.73 -12.52
C VAL A 4 2.95 -22.27 -11.16
N THR A 5 3.55 -21.08 -11.10
CA THR A 5 3.98 -20.47 -9.84
C THR A 5 2.88 -19.50 -9.39
N LEU A 6 2.30 -19.77 -8.23
CA LEU A 6 1.45 -18.79 -7.56
C LEU A 6 2.33 -17.90 -6.68
N LEU A 7 2.50 -16.63 -7.05
CA LEU A 7 2.91 -15.60 -6.11
C LEU A 7 1.63 -14.90 -5.68
N ALA A 8 1.21 -15.14 -4.45
CA ALA A 8 -0.03 -14.61 -3.90
C ALA A 8 0.28 -13.78 -2.67
N ALA A 9 -0.28 -12.57 -2.61
CA ALA A 9 -0.24 -11.72 -1.43
C ALA A 9 -1.06 -12.38 -0.29
N LEU A 10 -0.42 -13.26 0.49
CA LEU A 10 -1.03 -13.87 1.68
C LEU A 10 -1.10 -12.83 2.80
N LEU A 11 -2.32 -12.40 3.16
CA LEU A 11 -2.56 -11.75 4.46
C LEU A 11 -2.47 -12.79 5.58
N ALA A 12 -1.24 -13.15 5.95
CA ALA A 12 -0.93 -14.08 7.03
C ALA A 12 -0.99 -13.38 8.40
N LEU A 13 -1.68 -14.01 9.37
CA LEU A 13 -1.71 -13.58 10.76
C LEU A 13 -0.55 -14.23 11.56
N PRO A 14 0.00 -13.57 12.60
CA PRO A 14 1.43 -13.70 12.91
C PRO A 14 1.82 -14.77 13.95
N ALA A 15 3.07 -15.25 13.86
CA ALA A 15 3.77 -15.99 14.92
C ALA A 15 5.30 -15.74 14.91
N SER A 16 5.74 -14.77 15.73
CA SER A 16 7.01 -14.69 16.50
C SER A 16 8.40 -15.00 15.89
N ALA A 17 9.28 -13.99 16.00
CA ALA A 17 10.73 -14.06 16.37
C ALA A 17 11.77 -14.59 15.34
N GLN A 18 13.05 -14.18 15.33
CA GLN A 18 13.83 -13.08 15.98
C GLN A 18 15.24 -12.92 15.32
N VAL A 19 15.79 -11.69 15.21
CA VAL A 19 17.25 -11.28 15.20
C VAL A 19 18.22 -12.00 14.22
N GLY A 20 19.11 -11.40 13.41
CA GLY A 20 19.71 -10.05 13.21
C GLY A 20 21.12 -10.23 12.54
N VAL A 21 22.15 -9.35 12.53
CA VAL A 21 22.44 -7.97 12.99
C VAL A 21 23.69 -7.39 12.24
N GLN A 22 23.60 -6.20 11.60
CA GLN A 22 24.71 -5.28 11.18
C GLN A 22 25.74 -5.79 10.12
N TYR A 23 26.61 -5.00 9.45
CA TYR A 23 27.17 -3.62 9.61
C TYR A 23 27.16 -2.85 8.26
N ALA A 24 26.81 -1.56 8.14
CA ALA A 24 27.38 -0.30 8.66
C ALA A 24 28.50 0.34 7.78
N ALA A 25 28.25 1.56 7.28
CA ALA A 25 29.21 2.44 6.59
C ALA A 25 28.84 3.93 6.84
N SER A 26 29.81 4.84 6.71
CA SER A 26 29.75 6.21 7.26
C SER A 26 29.07 7.26 6.37
N ALA A 27 28.55 8.32 7.01
CA ALA A 27 27.79 9.40 6.36
C ALA A 27 28.65 10.58 5.86
N PRO A 28 28.20 11.30 4.82
CA PRO A 28 28.60 12.69 4.54
C PRO A 28 27.73 13.70 5.32
N GLU A 29 28.19 14.96 5.41
CA GLU A 29 27.56 16.01 6.22
C GLU A 29 26.28 16.59 5.60
N LEU A 30 25.31 16.96 6.45
CA LEU A 30 24.02 17.53 6.05
C LEU A 30 24.10 19.06 5.86
N PRO A 31 23.50 19.63 4.80
CA PRO A 31 23.17 21.05 4.77
C PRO A 31 22.03 21.34 5.78
N THR A 32 22.14 22.43 6.54
CA THR A 32 21.16 22.80 7.57
C THR A 32 19.89 23.40 6.96
N THR A 33 18.98 22.55 6.51
CA THR A 33 17.62 22.93 6.08
C THR A 33 16.78 23.40 7.29
N PRO A 34 16.03 24.52 7.20
CA PRO A 34 15.29 25.06 8.33
C PRO A 34 14.02 24.24 8.65
N ALA A 35 14.14 23.30 9.59
CA ALA A 35 13.02 22.57 10.20
C ALA A 35 12.21 23.49 11.15
N ALA A 36 11.49 24.46 10.57
CA ALA A 36 10.98 25.64 11.29
C ALA A 36 9.44 25.84 11.36
N PRO A 37 8.58 25.34 10.44
CA PRO A 37 7.14 25.67 10.48
C PRO A 37 6.26 24.67 11.26
N GLN A 38 6.59 23.37 11.26
CA GLN A 38 5.75 22.35 11.94
C GLN A 38 6.12 22.16 13.41
N ALA A 39 7.41 22.21 13.76
CA ALA A 39 7.87 21.99 15.13
C ALA A 39 7.36 23.09 16.09
N THR A 40 7.38 24.34 15.65
CA THR A 40 6.84 25.50 16.38
C THR A 40 5.33 25.39 16.58
N ALA A 41 4.56 25.11 15.53
CA ALA A 41 3.11 24.92 15.63
C ALA A 41 2.71 23.78 16.60
N LEU A 42 3.49 22.69 16.64
CA LEU A 42 3.25 21.59 17.59
C LEU A 42 3.59 21.96 19.04
N VAL A 43 4.60 22.81 19.28
CA VAL A 43 4.88 23.36 20.61
C VAL A 43 3.75 24.30 21.04
N ASP A 44 3.38 25.27 20.20
CA ASP A 44 2.32 26.24 20.48
C ASP A 44 0.98 25.56 20.84
N GLU A 45 0.58 24.50 20.14
CA GLU A 45 -0.65 23.75 20.45
C GLU A 45 -0.50 22.83 21.68
N THR A 46 0.71 22.36 21.99
CA THR A 46 0.98 21.58 23.22
C THR A 46 0.85 22.47 24.46
N ASP A 47 1.41 23.68 24.42
CA ASP A 47 1.34 24.62 25.53
C ASP A 47 -0.10 25.12 25.76
N LYS A 48 -0.87 25.38 24.68
CA LYS A 48 -2.32 25.68 24.77
C LYS A 48 -3.14 24.55 25.40
N LEU A 49 -2.70 23.29 25.30
CA LEU A 49 -3.36 22.16 25.95
C LEU A 49 -2.95 22.05 27.44
N ASN A 50 -1.68 22.30 27.77
CA ASN A 50 -1.21 22.38 29.15
C ASN A 50 -1.89 23.51 29.94
N ASP A 51 -2.06 24.68 29.33
CA ASP A 51 -2.81 25.81 29.90
C ASP A 51 -4.30 25.46 30.12
N ALA A 52 -4.91 24.73 29.17
CA ALA A 52 -6.29 24.28 29.29
C ALA A 52 -6.46 23.22 30.41
N LEU A 53 -5.51 22.28 30.53
CA LEU A 53 -5.45 21.31 31.64
C LEU A 53 -5.25 21.97 33.01
N SER A 54 -4.60 23.14 33.04
CA SER A 54 -4.32 23.89 34.27
C SER A 54 -5.48 24.82 34.68
N ASN A 55 -6.51 24.98 33.86
CA ASN A 55 -7.60 25.93 34.08
C ASN A 55 -8.94 25.23 34.43
N PRO A 56 -9.41 25.28 35.69
CA PRO A 56 -10.63 24.59 36.12
C PRO A 56 -11.94 25.20 35.58
N ALA A 57 -11.87 26.29 34.80
CA ALA A 57 -13.03 26.84 34.09
C ALA A 57 -13.21 26.26 32.67
N VAL A 58 -12.23 25.52 32.14
CA VAL A 58 -12.35 24.87 30.83
C VAL A 58 -13.21 23.60 30.98
N THR A 59 -14.20 23.45 30.11
CA THR A 59 -15.10 22.29 30.15
C THR A 59 -14.40 21.04 29.58
N GLN A 60 -14.81 19.85 30.04
CA GLN A 60 -14.19 18.60 29.59
C GLN A 60 -14.33 18.38 28.07
N ASP A 61 -15.44 18.79 27.45
CA ASP A 61 -15.64 18.73 26.00
C ASP A 61 -14.74 19.72 25.23
N GLU A 62 -14.53 20.92 25.77
CA GLU A 62 -13.60 21.90 25.19
C GLU A 62 -12.14 21.43 25.30
N LEU A 63 -11.80 20.76 26.40
CA LEU A 63 -10.49 20.16 26.63
C LEU A 63 -10.26 18.95 25.70
N HIS A 64 -11.28 18.10 25.50
CA HIS A 64 -11.27 17.05 24.48
C HIS A 64 -11.17 17.64 23.05
N GLY A 65 -11.82 18.76 22.76
CA GLY A 65 -11.71 19.45 21.47
C GLY A 65 -10.31 20.01 21.19
N ARG A 66 -9.68 20.62 22.20
CA ARG A 66 -8.29 21.10 22.14
C ARG A 66 -7.30 19.94 21.97
N ALA A 67 -7.48 18.85 22.73
CA ALA A 67 -6.70 17.62 22.54
C ALA A 67 -6.92 17.00 21.15
N GLY A 68 -8.15 16.99 20.65
CA GLY A 68 -8.50 16.51 19.31
C GLY A 68 -7.85 17.32 18.19
N ASN A 69 -7.69 18.64 18.37
CA ASN A 69 -6.93 19.48 17.44
C ASN A 69 -5.42 19.19 17.53
N LEU A 70 -4.84 19.09 18.73
CA LEU A 70 -3.41 18.76 18.89
C LEU A 70 -3.08 17.38 18.30
N PHE A 71 -3.76 16.32 18.75
CA PHE A 71 -3.51 14.95 18.28
C PHE A 71 -4.05 14.68 16.86
N GLY A 72 -4.98 15.51 16.36
CA GLY A 72 -5.43 15.51 14.97
C GLY A 72 -4.50 16.26 14.01
N ASN A 73 -3.63 17.14 14.52
CA ASN A 73 -2.53 17.77 13.79
C ASN A 73 -1.23 16.95 13.85
N ILE A 74 -1.02 16.15 14.90
CA ILE A 74 0.06 15.15 14.94
C ILE A 74 -0.34 13.96 14.07
N LEU A 75 -0.01 14.04 12.77
CA LEU A 75 -0.15 12.96 11.80
C LEU A 75 0.66 11.73 12.22
N ARG A 76 0.02 10.82 12.95
CA ARG A 76 0.51 9.47 13.24
C ARG A 76 -0.23 8.47 12.37
N PRO A 77 0.44 7.71 11.48
CA PRO A 77 -0.22 6.69 10.67
C PRO A 77 -0.94 5.58 11.46
N GLU A 78 -0.66 5.42 12.76
CA GLU A 78 -1.44 4.56 13.65
C GLU A 78 -2.74 5.18 14.18
N SER A 79 -2.86 6.52 14.23
CA SER A 79 -3.97 7.25 14.88
C SER A 79 -5.33 7.03 14.21
N SER A 80 -6.39 7.11 15.03
CA SER A 80 -7.80 7.17 14.61
C SER A 80 -8.47 8.50 14.98
N ALA A 81 -7.70 9.56 15.14
CA ALA A 81 -8.16 10.94 15.29
C ALA A 81 -7.57 11.80 14.16
N VAL A 82 -8.39 12.63 13.52
CA VAL A 82 -7.97 13.61 12.51
C VAL A 82 -8.68 14.93 12.78
N GLY A 83 -7.96 16.04 12.62
CA GLY A 83 -8.52 17.39 12.70
C GLY A 83 -9.24 17.80 11.40
N ASN A 84 -9.14 19.07 11.03
CA ASN A 84 -9.62 19.53 9.72
C ASN A 84 -8.73 18.94 8.60
N VAL A 85 -9.32 18.07 7.77
CA VAL A 85 -8.62 17.30 6.73
C VAL A 85 -8.74 17.96 5.36
N ASP A 86 -7.63 18.12 4.62
CA ASP A 86 -7.69 18.60 3.24
C ASP A 86 -8.02 17.46 2.27
N LEU A 87 -9.32 17.25 2.04
CA LEU A 87 -9.83 16.24 1.11
C LEU A 87 -9.90 16.74 -0.35
N ARG A 88 -9.28 17.88 -0.70
CA ARG A 88 -9.29 18.40 -2.09
C ARG A 88 -8.60 17.41 -3.03
N GLY A 89 -9.24 17.16 -4.18
CA GLY A 89 -8.75 16.18 -5.15
C GLY A 89 -8.71 14.75 -4.61
N TRP A 90 -9.52 14.41 -3.60
CA TRP A 90 -9.94 13.03 -3.37
C TRP A 90 -11.27 12.82 -4.10
N GLU A 91 -11.28 11.88 -5.04
CA GLU A 91 -12.53 11.37 -5.59
C GLU A 91 -13.18 10.44 -4.58
N LYS A 92 -14.42 10.77 -4.20
CA LYS A 92 -15.19 9.94 -3.27
C LYS A 92 -15.49 8.58 -3.90
N PRO A 93 -15.57 7.50 -3.11
CA PRO A 93 -15.96 6.20 -3.61
C PRO A 93 -17.35 6.24 -4.26
N ASP A 94 -17.51 5.60 -5.41
CA ASP A 94 -18.78 5.49 -6.12
C ASP A 94 -19.33 4.06 -5.95
N LEU A 95 -20.50 3.94 -5.32
CA LEU A 95 -21.13 2.64 -5.06
C LEU A 95 -21.79 2.05 -6.31
N GLU A 96 -22.05 2.86 -7.34
CA GLU A 96 -22.73 2.46 -8.58
C GLU A 96 -21.74 2.13 -9.70
N THR A 97 -20.63 2.88 -9.83
CA THR A 97 -19.65 2.66 -10.92
C THR A 97 -18.37 1.91 -10.50
N SER A 98 -17.87 2.06 -9.27
CA SER A 98 -16.65 1.35 -8.84
C SER A 98 -16.92 -0.16 -8.68
N GLY A 99 -16.10 -1.00 -9.31
CA GLY A 99 -16.30 -2.45 -9.34
C GLY A 99 -15.80 -3.20 -10.59
N ASN A 100 -15.12 -2.52 -11.53
CA ASN A 100 -14.47 -3.12 -12.70
C ASN A 100 -12.94 -2.91 -12.65
N VAL A 101 -12.18 -3.57 -13.52
CA VAL A 101 -10.71 -3.43 -13.60
C VAL A 101 -10.29 -2.16 -14.33
N GLU A 102 -11.07 -1.76 -15.34
CA GLU A 102 -10.89 -0.54 -16.14
C GLU A 102 -10.73 0.70 -15.24
N GLY A 103 -11.60 0.86 -14.24
CA GLY A 103 -11.50 1.93 -13.25
C GLY A 103 -10.18 1.94 -12.45
N LEU A 104 -9.58 0.79 -12.16
CA LEU A 104 -8.28 0.72 -11.47
C LEU A 104 -7.14 1.20 -12.40
N VAL A 105 -7.16 0.78 -13.67
CA VAL A 105 -6.14 1.08 -14.68
C VAL A 105 -6.22 2.54 -15.14
N ASP A 106 -7.43 3.06 -15.31
CA ASP A 106 -7.67 4.45 -15.65
C ASP A 106 -7.43 5.38 -14.46
N LYS A 107 -7.83 5.02 -13.24
CA LYS A 107 -7.60 5.90 -12.07
C LYS A 107 -6.14 5.95 -11.66
N SER A 108 -5.37 4.86 -11.82
CA SER A 108 -3.91 4.90 -11.71
C SER A 108 -3.29 5.77 -12.81
N GLY A 109 -3.65 5.55 -14.08
CA GLY A 109 -3.14 6.31 -15.22
C GLY A 109 -3.42 7.81 -15.12
N ASN A 110 -4.65 8.20 -14.79
CA ASN A 110 -5.05 9.59 -14.60
C ASN A 110 -4.32 10.24 -13.42
N THR A 111 -4.16 9.53 -12.29
CA THR A 111 -3.40 10.06 -11.13
C THR A 111 -1.93 10.30 -11.48
N ILE A 112 -1.29 9.37 -12.22
CA ILE A 112 0.09 9.49 -12.71
C ILE A 112 0.21 10.61 -13.76
N ALA A 113 -0.79 10.81 -14.62
CA ALA A 113 -0.82 11.88 -15.60
C ALA A 113 -0.98 13.26 -14.93
N GLU A 114 -1.95 13.43 -14.04
CA GLU A 114 -2.16 14.68 -13.27
C GLU A 114 -0.90 15.10 -12.51
N ALA A 115 -0.18 14.15 -11.91
CA ALA A 115 1.05 14.41 -11.18
C ALA A 115 2.17 15.01 -12.06
N LYS A 116 2.15 14.79 -13.38
CA LYS A 116 3.07 15.44 -14.33
C LYS A 116 2.71 16.91 -14.62
N PHE A 117 1.48 17.33 -14.34
CA PHE A 117 0.97 18.67 -14.64
C PHE A 117 0.72 19.55 -13.41
N LYS A 118 0.76 18.98 -12.19
CA LYS A 118 0.69 19.73 -10.93
C LYS A 118 1.97 20.55 -10.75
N THR A 119 1.89 21.87 -11.01
CA THR A 119 3.02 22.81 -11.11
C THR A 119 3.88 23.00 -9.85
N ASN A 120 3.52 22.34 -8.74
CA ASN A 120 4.24 22.38 -7.47
C ASN A 120 4.77 20.98 -7.06
N ALA A 121 4.77 19.99 -7.96
CA ALA A 121 5.37 18.69 -7.70
C ALA A 121 6.91 18.81 -7.71
N GLU A 122 7.57 18.48 -6.59
CA GLU A 122 9.04 18.60 -6.44
C GLU A 122 9.81 17.67 -7.39
N ALA A 123 9.17 16.61 -7.88
CA ALA A 123 9.67 15.73 -8.93
C ALA A 123 8.51 15.22 -9.81
N PRO A 124 8.76 14.87 -11.10
CA PRO A 124 7.81 14.08 -11.88
C PRO A 124 7.63 12.68 -11.26
N PRO A 125 6.53 11.96 -11.58
CA PRO A 125 6.34 10.56 -11.18
C PRO A 125 7.54 9.69 -11.53
N ALA A 126 7.97 8.87 -10.58
CA ALA A 126 9.14 8.02 -10.71
C ALA A 126 9.01 7.05 -11.92
N PRO A 127 10.05 6.87 -12.77
CA PRO A 127 9.96 6.06 -13.98
C PRO A 127 9.40 4.66 -13.74
N GLU A 128 9.87 3.97 -12.70
CA GLU A 128 9.47 2.61 -12.34
C GLU A 128 7.97 2.48 -11.99
N LEU A 129 7.32 3.56 -11.53
CA LEU A 129 5.88 3.63 -11.31
C LEU A 129 5.12 3.82 -12.64
N VAL A 130 5.66 4.63 -13.55
CA VAL A 130 5.09 4.79 -14.90
C VAL A 130 5.19 3.46 -15.65
N ASP A 131 6.33 2.77 -15.57
CA ASP A 131 6.58 1.49 -16.22
C ASP A 131 5.68 0.38 -15.65
N ALA A 132 5.52 0.28 -14.33
CA ALA A 132 4.58 -0.66 -13.72
C ALA A 132 3.14 -0.41 -14.21
N TRP A 133 2.67 0.85 -14.24
CA TRP A 133 1.36 1.16 -14.80
C TRP A 133 1.23 0.79 -16.29
N LEU A 134 2.28 0.98 -17.09
CA LEU A 134 2.28 0.57 -18.49
C LEU A 134 2.13 -0.95 -18.64
N TYR A 135 2.86 -1.76 -17.86
CA TYR A 135 2.70 -3.22 -17.83
C TYR A 135 1.27 -3.63 -17.42
N GLY A 136 0.71 -2.98 -16.40
CA GLY A 136 -0.67 -3.23 -15.95
C GLY A 136 -1.71 -2.91 -17.02
N ARG A 137 -1.54 -1.79 -17.73
CA ARG A 137 -2.43 -1.37 -18.81
C ARG A 137 -2.41 -2.34 -19.99
N GLU A 138 -1.24 -2.80 -20.43
CA GLU A 138 -1.17 -3.77 -21.52
C GLU A 138 -1.74 -5.14 -21.09
N LEU A 139 -1.46 -5.61 -19.86
CA LEU A 139 -2.11 -6.82 -19.31
C LEU A 139 -3.65 -6.70 -19.27
N HIS A 140 -4.19 -5.54 -18.91
CA HIS A 140 -5.64 -5.33 -18.94
C HIS A 140 -6.21 -5.33 -20.37
N LYS A 141 -5.55 -4.61 -21.28
CA LYS A 141 -5.90 -4.53 -22.71
C LYS A 141 -5.88 -5.91 -23.40
N ASP A 142 -4.94 -6.76 -23.04
CA ASP A 142 -4.81 -8.14 -23.55
C ASP A 142 -5.77 -9.13 -22.84
N GLY A 143 -6.65 -8.64 -21.94
CA GLY A 143 -7.64 -9.44 -21.22
C GLY A 143 -7.07 -10.27 -20.06
N MET A 144 -5.79 -10.06 -19.71
CA MET A 144 -5.06 -10.81 -18.68
C MET A 144 -5.18 -10.20 -17.27
N MET A 145 -5.80 -9.02 -17.10
CA MET A 145 -6.13 -8.46 -15.79
C MET A 145 -7.64 -8.52 -15.54
N GLY A 146 -8.06 -9.24 -14.50
CA GLY A 146 -9.47 -9.58 -14.29
C GLY A 146 -9.86 -9.84 -12.83
N TYR A 147 -11.16 -9.99 -12.61
CA TYR A 147 -11.70 -10.45 -11.34
C TYR A 147 -11.81 -11.97 -11.29
N ASP A 148 -11.31 -12.59 -10.22
CA ASP A 148 -11.44 -14.02 -9.98
C ASP A 148 -12.91 -14.43 -9.85
N GLN A 149 -13.42 -15.12 -10.87
CA GLN A 149 -14.78 -15.68 -10.90
C GLN A 149 -14.83 -17.09 -10.32
N ASP A 150 -13.68 -17.78 -10.26
CA ASP A 150 -13.58 -19.23 -10.05
C ASP A 150 -13.15 -19.60 -8.62
N ASP A 151 -12.95 -18.60 -7.74
CA ASP A 151 -12.37 -18.74 -6.39
C ASP A 151 -11.00 -19.44 -6.40
N LYS A 152 -10.14 -19.06 -7.35
CA LYS A 152 -8.73 -19.48 -7.46
C LYS A 152 -7.83 -18.81 -6.42
N LEU A 153 -8.19 -17.62 -5.95
CA LEU A 153 -7.44 -16.88 -4.93
C LEU A 153 -7.89 -17.25 -3.52
N ASP A 154 -6.92 -17.36 -2.61
CA ASP A 154 -7.20 -17.54 -1.19
C ASP A 154 -8.07 -16.41 -0.63
N LYS A 155 -8.91 -16.74 0.37
CA LYS A 155 -9.92 -15.83 0.92
C LYS A 155 -9.37 -14.57 1.61
N GLY A 156 -8.05 -14.53 1.86
CA GLY A 156 -7.31 -13.38 2.38
C GLY A 156 -6.45 -12.66 1.33
N THR A 157 -6.27 -13.22 0.13
CA THR A 157 -5.53 -12.61 -0.97
C THR A 157 -6.45 -11.64 -1.72
N LEU A 158 -6.04 -10.39 -1.90
CA LEU A 158 -6.84 -9.35 -2.57
C LEU A 158 -6.47 -9.18 -4.07
N GLY A 159 -5.18 -9.28 -4.38
CA GLY A 159 -4.62 -9.36 -5.72
C GLY A 159 -3.56 -10.47 -5.79
N ALA A 160 -3.26 -10.94 -7.02
CA ALA A 160 -2.09 -11.77 -7.29
C ALA A 160 -1.69 -11.70 -8.77
N PHE A 161 -0.41 -11.44 -9.03
CA PHE A 161 0.25 -11.65 -10.32
C PHE A 161 0.62 -13.13 -10.52
N LEU A 162 0.01 -13.75 -11.53
CA LEU A 162 0.17 -15.15 -11.86
C LEU A 162 1.22 -15.33 -12.96
N TYR A 163 2.17 -16.25 -12.78
CA TYR A 163 3.21 -16.49 -13.79
C TYR A 163 3.75 -17.93 -13.83
N THR A 164 4.50 -18.19 -14.89
CA THR A 164 5.42 -19.32 -15.03
C THR A 164 6.84 -18.78 -15.16
N LYS A 165 7.87 -19.64 -15.08
CA LYS A 165 9.28 -19.25 -15.27
C LYS A 165 9.56 -18.46 -16.57
N THR A 166 8.71 -18.57 -17.59
CA THR A 166 8.94 -17.99 -18.93
C THR A 166 7.80 -17.12 -19.47
N ALA A 167 6.68 -16.99 -18.76
CA ALA A 167 5.51 -16.23 -19.23
C ALA A 167 4.62 -15.76 -18.08
N ALA A 168 4.15 -14.53 -18.15
CA ALA A 168 3.02 -14.05 -17.36
C ALA A 168 1.75 -14.84 -17.73
N LEU A 169 0.86 -15.06 -16.75
CA LEU A 169 -0.45 -15.67 -16.94
C LEU A 169 -1.58 -14.66 -16.68
N GLY A 170 -1.31 -13.60 -15.91
CA GLY A 170 -2.22 -12.47 -15.72
C GLY A 170 -2.18 -11.91 -14.30
N VAL A 171 -3.12 -11.02 -13.99
CA VAL A 171 -3.40 -10.50 -12.65
C VAL A 171 -4.85 -10.81 -12.31
N LEU A 172 -5.07 -11.47 -11.18
CA LEU A 172 -6.41 -11.68 -10.63
C LEU A 172 -6.61 -10.81 -9.39
N PHE A 173 -7.77 -10.15 -9.31
CA PHE A 173 -8.27 -9.55 -8.09
C PHE A 173 -9.39 -10.40 -7.49
N ASN A 174 -9.41 -10.56 -6.17
CA ASN A 174 -10.45 -11.30 -5.46
C ASN A 174 -11.81 -10.62 -5.69
N LYS A 175 -12.89 -11.37 -5.87
CA LYS A 175 -14.24 -10.77 -6.07
C LYS A 175 -14.69 -9.85 -4.93
N LYS A 176 -14.17 -10.02 -3.71
CA LYS A 176 -14.37 -9.09 -2.57
C LYS A 176 -13.64 -7.74 -2.72
N PHE A 177 -12.63 -7.64 -3.58
CA PHE A 177 -11.91 -6.39 -3.84
C PHE A 177 -12.81 -5.35 -4.54
N LYS A 178 -13.92 -5.77 -5.15
CA LYS A 178 -15.00 -4.86 -5.58
C LYS A 178 -15.61 -4.08 -4.42
N ASP A 179 -15.71 -4.68 -3.24
CA ASP A 179 -16.19 -3.97 -2.05
C ASP A 179 -15.09 -3.03 -1.50
N VAL A 180 -13.81 -3.33 -1.71
CA VAL A 180 -12.72 -2.39 -1.45
C VAL A 180 -12.82 -1.17 -2.40
N GLN A 181 -12.99 -1.38 -3.72
CA GLN A 181 -13.24 -0.31 -4.68
C GLN A 181 -14.40 0.59 -4.24
N ARG A 182 -15.55 0.00 -3.92
CA ARG A 182 -16.79 0.72 -3.52
C ARG A 182 -16.67 1.52 -2.23
N TRP A 183 -15.93 1.02 -1.22
CA TRP A 183 -15.87 1.67 0.09
C TRP A 183 -14.64 2.58 0.28
N VAL A 184 -13.57 2.35 -0.47
CA VAL A 184 -12.30 3.09 -0.35
C VAL A 184 -12.04 4.00 -1.57
N GLY A 185 -12.68 3.71 -2.70
CA GLY A 185 -12.57 4.46 -3.95
C GLY A 185 -11.45 3.93 -4.85
N ASP A 186 -11.67 3.99 -6.16
CA ASP A 186 -10.73 3.45 -7.16
C ASP A 186 -9.34 4.09 -7.06
N GLN A 187 -9.25 5.34 -6.60
CA GLN A 187 -7.97 6.03 -6.44
C GLN A 187 -7.07 5.39 -5.36
N PHE A 188 -7.65 4.74 -4.35
CA PHE A 188 -6.89 3.94 -3.38
C PHE A 188 -6.82 2.46 -3.76
N ALA A 189 -7.90 1.87 -4.31
CA ALA A 189 -7.89 0.48 -4.76
C ALA A 189 -6.89 0.24 -5.92
N ALA A 190 -6.62 1.25 -6.75
CA ALA A 190 -5.60 1.19 -7.80
C ALA A 190 -4.16 1.02 -7.28
N ALA A 191 -3.90 1.22 -5.98
CA ALA A 191 -2.60 0.94 -5.36
C ALA A 191 -2.23 -0.55 -5.53
N THR A 192 -3.17 -1.46 -5.28
CA THR A 192 -2.97 -2.90 -5.49
C THR A 192 -2.85 -3.24 -6.98
N ALA A 193 -3.58 -2.56 -7.87
CA ALA A 193 -3.38 -2.75 -9.31
C ALA A 193 -1.95 -2.35 -9.75
N VAL A 194 -1.39 -1.27 -9.19
CA VAL A 194 0.01 -0.88 -9.40
C VAL A 194 0.97 -1.90 -8.79
N HIS A 195 0.66 -2.47 -7.62
CA HIS A 195 1.45 -3.52 -6.96
C HIS A 195 1.61 -4.76 -7.87
N GLU A 196 0.50 -5.37 -8.30
CA GLU A 196 0.53 -6.57 -9.16
C GLU A 196 1.18 -6.28 -10.53
N SER A 197 1.09 -5.03 -11.00
CA SER A 197 1.72 -4.61 -12.25
C SER A 197 3.23 -4.34 -12.12
N ALA A 198 3.71 -4.04 -10.90
CA ALA A 198 5.13 -4.02 -10.59
C ALA A 198 5.72 -5.43 -10.59
N HIS A 199 5.01 -6.43 -10.07
CA HIS A 199 5.40 -7.84 -10.26
C HIS A 199 5.47 -8.24 -11.74
N ALA A 200 4.51 -7.78 -12.57
CA ALA A 200 4.56 -8.03 -14.01
C ALA A 200 5.79 -7.39 -14.70
N ARG A 201 6.11 -6.12 -14.34
CA ARG A 201 7.33 -5.42 -14.78
C ARG A 201 8.60 -6.19 -14.39
N ASP A 202 8.69 -6.62 -13.13
CA ASP A 202 9.89 -7.27 -12.58
C ASP A 202 10.04 -8.72 -13.05
N HIS A 203 8.94 -9.39 -13.41
CA HIS A 203 8.95 -10.68 -14.11
C HIS A 203 9.49 -10.54 -15.54
N ALA A 204 9.02 -9.52 -16.28
CA ALA A 204 9.51 -9.24 -17.63
C ALA A 204 10.99 -8.82 -17.66
N ALA A 205 11.48 -8.17 -16.60
CA ALA A 205 12.90 -7.89 -16.39
C ALA A 205 13.74 -9.11 -15.97
N GLY A 206 13.09 -10.21 -15.56
CA GLY A 206 13.76 -11.41 -15.04
C GLY A 206 14.23 -11.29 -13.58
N GLU A 207 13.77 -10.26 -12.86
CA GLU A 207 14.14 -10.01 -11.45
C GLU A 207 13.23 -10.75 -10.46
N LEU A 208 11.94 -10.90 -10.81
CA LEU A 208 10.96 -11.65 -10.01
C LEU A 208 11.12 -13.17 -10.20
N ASN A 209 11.19 -13.91 -9.10
CA ASN A 209 11.29 -15.36 -9.14
C ASN A 209 10.68 -16.03 -7.88
N ALA A 210 10.40 -17.32 -8.00
CA ALA A 210 9.72 -18.11 -6.97
C ALA A 210 10.53 -18.36 -5.68
N LYS A 211 11.82 -17.98 -5.64
CA LYS A 211 12.68 -18.15 -4.46
C LYS A 211 12.78 -16.85 -3.67
N GLU A 212 13.21 -15.78 -4.34
CA GLU A 212 13.40 -14.43 -3.78
C GLU A 212 12.05 -13.67 -3.66
N VAL A 213 11.05 -14.30 -3.04
CA VAL A 213 9.72 -13.75 -2.82
C VAL A 213 9.81 -12.38 -2.15
N LYS A 214 10.58 -12.27 -1.05
CA LYS A 214 10.67 -11.04 -0.28
C LYS A 214 11.20 -9.87 -1.10
N LYS A 215 12.15 -10.13 -2.00
CA LYS A 215 12.75 -9.11 -2.90
C LYS A 215 11.70 -8.58 -3.88
N GLY A 216 10.95 -9.46 -4.53
CA GLY A 216 9.86 -9.06 -5.44
C GLY A 216 8.78 -8.22 -4.75
N GLU A 217 8.36 -8.64 -3.55
CA GLU A 217 7.41 -7.91 -2.71
C GLU A 217 7.96 -6.53 -2.29
N GLN A 218 9.24 -6.42 -1.94
CA GLN A 218 9.88 -5.13 -1.65
C GLN A 218 9.83 -4.19 -2.86
N GLN A 219 10.09 -4.68 -4.07
CA GLN A 219 10.03 -3.89 -5.31
C GLN A 219 8.59 -3.47 -5.67
N ALA A 220 7.60 -4.33 -5.40
CA ALA A 220 6.19 -4.04 -5.58
C ALA A 220 5.66 -3.01 -4.56
N PHE A 221 5.86 -3.21 -3.26
CA PHE A 221 5.46 -2.24 -2.22
C PHE A 221 6.18 -0.89 -2.35
N GLN A 222 7.43 -0.85 -2.81
CA GLN A 222 8.11 0.41 -3.17
C GLN A 222 7.38 1.16 -4.29
N THR A 223 6.84 0.44 -5.27
CA THR A 223 6.11 1.02 -6.40
C THR A 223 4.72 1.47 -5.99
N GLU A 224 4.03 0.66 -5.18
CA GLU A 224 2.72 0.99 -4.58
C GLU A 224 2.80 2.21 -3.66
N TYR A 225 3.83 2.32 -2.81
CA TYR A 225 4.07 3.52 -2.00
C TYR A 225 4.28 4.78 -2.85
N LYS A 226 5.07 4.68 -3.93
CA LYS A 226 5.28 5.81 -4.86
C LYS A 226 3.95 6.25 -5.48
N TYR A 227 3.02 5.33 -5.74
CA TYR A 227 1.65 5.67 -6.14
C TYR A 227 0.83 6.32 -5.01
N LEU A 228 0.83 5.76 -3.81
CA LEU A 228 0.15 6.32 -2.64
C LEU A 228 0.61 7.75 -2.33
N ARG A 229 1.90 8.06 -2.52
CA ARG A 229 2.45 9.42 -2.37
C ARG A 229 1.99 10.41 -3.45
N LEU A 230 1.42 9.95 -4.58
CA LEU A 230 0.71 10.81 -5.54
C LEU A 230 -0.77 11.01 -5.16
N VAL A 231 -1.40 9.97 -4.61
CA VAL A 231 -2.81 9.97 -4.18
C VAL A 231 -3.01 10.84 -2.94
N ASP A 232 -2.18 10.64 -1.92
CA ASP A 232 -2.31 11.25 -0.59
C ASP A 232 -0.92 11.70 -0.05
N PRO A 233 -0.34 12.81 -0.58
CA PRO A 233 1.01 13.26 -0.22
C PRO A 233 1.18 13.67 1.26
N THR A 234 0.09 13.76 2.02
CA THR A 234 0.07 14.17 3.43
C THR A 234 -0.46 13.08 4.36
N GLY A 235 -0.82 11.90 3.85
CA GLY A 235 -1.46 10.81 4.61
C GLY A 235 -2.85 11.15 5.17
N GLN A 236 -3.42 12.30 4.80
CA GLN A 236 -4.62 12.88 5.37
C GLN A 236 -5.90 12.18 4.88
N LYS A 237 -5.98 11.86 3.58
CA LYS A 237 -7.12 11.13 3.01
C LYS A 237 -7.23 9.73 3.60
N LEU A 238 -6.08 9.07 3.79
CA LEU A 238 -5.97 7.71 4.31
C LEU A 238 -6.23 7.64 5.83
N ALA A 239 -5.78 8.65 6.58
CA ALA A 239 -6.17 8.82 7.98
C ALA A 239 -7.70 9.00 8.11
N TYR A 240 -8.31 9.88 7.31
CA TYR A 240 -9.75 10.08 7.28
C TYR A 240 -10.50 8.80 6.88
N ALA A 241 -10.05 8.09 5.86
CA ALA A 241 -10.64 6.82 5.43
C ALA A 241 -10.62 5.78 6.56
N ARG A 242 -9.49 5.65 7.30
CA ARG A 242 -9.40 4.75 8.47
C ARG A 242 -10.40 5.14 9.57
N VAL A 243 -10.54 6.43 9.91
CA VAL A 243 -11.50 6.86 10.95
C VAL A 243 -12.94 6.54 10.58
N ASN A 244 -13.32 6.71 9.31
CA ASN A 244 -14.72 6.50 8.88
C ASN A 244 -15.04 5.02 8.59
N LEU A 245 -14.08 4.24 8.08
CA LEU A 245 -14.28 2.84 7.68
C LEU A 245 -13.95 1.81 8.78
N CYS A 246 -13.12 2.16 9.77
CA CYS A 246 -12.76 1.28 10.89
C CYS A 246 -13.43 1.62 12.24
N SER A 247 -14.33 2.62 12.28
CA SER A 247 -15.03 2.93 13.54
C SER A 247 -15.99 1.79 13.95
N PRO A 248 -16.23 1.56 15.25
CA PRO A 248 -17.18 0.54 15.73
C PRO A 248 -18.63 0.76 15.28
N SER A 249 -18.95 1.97 14.79
CA SER A 249 -20.24 2.37 14.24
C SER A 249 -20.27 2.35 12.69
N SER A 250 -19.18 1.97 12.03
CA SER A 250 -19.12 1.93 10.57
C SER A 250 -19.96 0.79 10.00
N VAL A 251 -20.66 1.08 8.91
CA VAL A 251 -21.38 0.09 8.08
C VAL A 251 -20.48 -0.51 6.99
N ALA A 252 -19.22 -0.08 6.90
CA ALA A 252 -18.26 -0.61 5.94
C ALA A 252 -17.93 -2.09 6.22
N PRO A 253 -17.74 -2.94 5.19
CA PRO A 253 -17.34 -4.32 5.37
C PRO A 253 -15.90 -4.38 5.90
N LYS A 254 -15.61 -5.33 6.80
CA LYS A 254 -14.28 -5.48 7.44
C LYS A 254 -13.10 -5.41 6.46
N VAL A 255 -13.26 -5.99 5.27
CA VAL A 255 -12.23 -5.98 4.20
C VAL A 255 -11.80 -4.57 3.77
N ALA A 256 -12.71 -3.58 3.79
CA ALA A 256 -12.38 -2.19 3.48
C ALA A 256 -11.53 -1.56 4.60
N CYS A 257 -11.87 -1.80 5.87
CA CYS A 257 -11.06 -1.36 7.01
C CYS A 257 -9.68 -2.04 7.05
N ASP A 258 -9.63 -3.36 6.81
CA ASP A 258 -8.39 -4.13 6.72
C ASP A 258 -7.49 -3.55 5.61
N TYR A 259 -8.08 -3.20 4.46
CA TYR A 259 -7.37 -2.60 3.33
C TYR A 259 -6.80 -1.21 3.63
N VAL A 260 -7.59 -0.27 4.16
CA VAL A 260 -7.03 1.06 4.50
C VAL A 260 -5.99 1.00 5.61
N THR A 261 -6.08 0.00 6.50
CA THR A 261 -5.05 -0.26 7.50
C THR A 261 -3.78 -0.85 6.87
N HIS A 262 -3.90 -1.71 5.86
CA HIS A 262 -2.77 -2.20 5.07
C HIS A 262 -2.08 -1.07 4.27
N LEU A 263 -2.84 -0.21 3.59
CA LEU A 263 -2.29 0.97 2.91
C LEU A 263 -1.55 1.92 3.87
N ALA A 264 -2.11 2.17 5.06
CA ALA A 264 -1.45 3.03 6.06
C ALA A 264 -0.15 2.40 6.59
N LYS A 265 -0.09 1.06 6.65
CA LYS A 265 1.13 0.33 6.96
C LYS A 265 2.18 0.49 5.85
N ILE A 266 1.80 0.38 4.58
CA ILE A 266 2.71 0.64 3.43
C ILE A 266 3.29 2.06 3.53
N SER A 267 2.45 3.08 3.75
CA SER A 267 2.91 4.47 3.93
C SER A 267 3.90 4.62 5.10
N TRP A 268 3.60 4.06 6.27
CA TRP A 268 4.42 4.18 7.48
C TRP A 268 5.80 3.52 7.39
N TYR A 269 5.90 2.38 6.70
CA TYR A 269 7.19 1.74 6.41
C TYR A 269 7.92 2.44 5.26
N GLY A 270 7.19 2.93 4.25
CA GLY A 270 7.75 3.64 3.10
C GLY A 270 8.34 5.00 3.43
N GLU A 271 7.75 5.75 4.36
CA GLU A 271 8.31 6.99 4.93
C GLU A 271 9.64 6.76 5.66
N LYS A 272 9.97 5.51 6.01
CA LYS A 272 11.22 5.10 6.67
C LYS A 272 12.17 4.36 5.74
N GLY A 273 11.73 4.00 4.52
CA GLY A 273 12.44 3.10 3.62
C GLY A 273 12.56 1.65 4.11
N ASP A 274 11.78 1.23 5.11
CA ASP A 274 11.89 -0.08 5.77
C ASP A 274 11.05 -1.15 5.04
N TRP A 275 11.45 -1.47 3.82
CA TRP A 275 10.75 -2.42 2.95
C TRP A 275 10.85 -3.85 3.44
N ASP A 276 11.99 -4.25 4.03
CA ASP A 276 12.12 -5.58 4.63
C ASP A 276 11.28 -5.73 5.90
N GLY A 277 11.18 -4.69 6.74
CA GLY A 277 10.26 -4.66 7.87
C GLY A 277 8.80 -4.72 7.45
N LEU A 278 8.40 -4.06 6.36
CA LEU A 278 7.05 -4.16 5.80
C LEU A 278 6.74 -5.60 5.37
N VAL A 279 7.58 -6.16 4.49
CA VAL A 279 7.40 -7.50 3.90
C VAL A 279 7.47 -8.59 4.97
N THR A 280 8.44 -8.53 5.87
CA THR A 280 8.55 -9.46 7.01
C THR A 280 7.34 -9.37 7.94
N SER A 281 6.85 -8.16 8.24
CA SER A 281 5.67 -7.99 9.11
C SER A 281 4.33 -8.27 8.42
N LEU A 282 4.31 -8.55 7.12
CA LEU A 282 3.16 -9.10 6.38
C LEU A 282 3.22 -10.64 6.28
N GLY A 283 4.33 -11.26 6.68
CA GLY A 283 4.48 -12.71 6.75
C GLY A 283 5.09 -13.38 5.51
N TYR A 284 5.55 -12.61 4.53
CA TYR A 284 6.21 -13.14 3.34
C TYR A 284 7.54 -13.82 3.66
N GLN A 285 7.79 -14.95 2.99
CA GLN A 285 8.97 -15.78 3.17
C GLN A 285 9.53 -16.21 1.81
N ASP A 286 10.85 -16.20 1.69
CA ASP A 286 11.55 -16.77 0.54
C ASP A 286 11.42 -18.30 0.52
N ASN A 287 11.36 -18.90 -0.67
CA ASN A 287 11.18 -20.35 -0.83
C ASN A 287 12.46 -21.03 -1.37
N PRO A 288 13.39 -21.43 -0.48
CA PRO A 288 14.64 -22.07 -0.89
C PRO A 288 14.44 -23.51 -1.40
N ALA A 289 13.30 -24.14 -1.16
CA ALA A 289 13.05 -25.53 -1.56
C ALA A 289 12.80 -25.69 -3.08
N HIS A 290 12.61 -24.60 -3.82
CA HIS A 290 12.18 -24.64 -5.22
C HIS A 290 13.26 -25.07 -6.24
N ASP A 291 14.46 -25.45 -5.82
CA ASP A 291 15.56 -25.89 -6.71
C ASP A 291 15.50 -27.36 -7.17
N HIS A 292 14.78 -28.24 -6.45
CA HIS A 292 14.95 -29.69 -6.64
C HIS A 292 13.64 -30.45 -6.89
N GLN A 293 13.09 -30.27 -8.08
CA GLN A 293 12.37 -31.34 -8.80
C GLN A 293 12.91 -31.53 -10.23
N HIS A 294 14.23 -31.63 -10.33
CA HIS A 294 14.89 -32.38 -11.40
C HIS A 294 15.59 -33.60 -10.78
N GLU A 295 14.91 -34.74 -10.73
CA GLU A 295 15.59 -36.03 -10.83
C GLU A 295 15.63 -36.43 -12.32
N PRO A 296 16.77 -36.26 -13.01
CA PRO A 296 16.91 -36.67 -14.40
C PRO A 296 17.10 -38.19 -14.51
N GLY A 297 16.00 -38.92 -14.37
CA GLY A 297 15.89 -40.33 -14.75
C GLY A 297 16.05 -41.33 -13.62
N ARG A 298 14.93 -41.97 -13.27
CA ARG A 298 14.93 -43.32 -12.70
C ARG A 298 13.88 -44.19 -13.41
N PRO A 299 14.28 -44.96 -14.43
CA PRO A 299 13.50 -46.11 -14.90
C PRO A 299 13.82 -47.30 -13.99
N ASP A 300 12.82 -47.81 -13.26
CA ASP A 300 12.85 -49.11 -12.60
C ASP A 300 11.47 -49.76 -12.77
N HIS A 301 11.45 -51.09 -12.91
CA HIS A 301 10.26 -51.94 -13.02
C HIS A 301 9.68 -52.18 -11.59
N ASP A 302 8.41 -52.54 -11.37
CA ASP A 302 7.42 -53.27 -12.19
C ASP A 302 6.05 -52.55 -12.32
#